data_AF-F4XPN3-F1
#
_entry.id   AF-F4XPN3-F1
#
_cell.length_a   1.000
_cell.length_b   1.000
_cell.length_c   1.000
_cell.angle_alpha   90.00
_cell.angle_beta   90.00
_cell.angle_gamma   90.00
#
_symmetry.space_group_name_H-M   'P 1'
#
loop_
_entity.id
_entity.type
_entity.pdbx_description
1 polymer ?
#
loop_
_entity_poly.entity_id
_entity_poly.type
_entity_poly.pdbx_seq_one_letter_code
_entity_poly.pdbx_strand_id
1 'polypeptide(L)' 'MIAGELVEISPTTSEVAAYNIEIALNQDCLPTGKECIGFRPGDTATAEVIVRQRRIIDFILDPFKKLQQGGLKL' A
#
# COMPACT_ATOMS: atom_id res chain seq x y z
N MET A 1 16.41 -5.49 -2.77
CA MET A 1 14.97 -5.22 -2.84
C MET A 1 14.26 -6.40 -2.22
N ILE A 2 13.38 -6.16 -1.26
CA ILE A 2 12.62 -7.19 -0.55
C ILE A 2 11.21 -7.22 -1.12
N ALA A 3 10.73 -8.41 -1.44
CA ALA A 3 9.36 -8.59 -1.90
C ALA A 3 8.40 -8.55 -0.69
N GLY A 4 7.24 -7.96 -0.92
CA GLY A 4 6.14 -7.95 0.03
C GLY A 4 4.82 -8.06 -0.71
N GLU A 5 3.76 -8.26 0.06
CA GLU A 5 2.40 -8.43 -0.42
C GLU A 5 1.49 -7.39 0.21
N LEU A 6 0.53 -6.90 -0.59
CA LEU A 6 -0.53 -6.03 -0.13
C LEU A 6 -1.49 -6.83 0.74
N VAL A 7 -1.62 -6.46 2.01
CA VAL A 7 -2.56 -7.10 2.94
C VAL A 7 -3.88 -6.34 2.97
N GLU A 8 -3.80 -5.02 3.13
CA GLU A 8 -4.98 -4.18 3.24
C GLU A 8 -4.78 -2.83 2.54
N ILE A 9 -5.87 -2.30 1.99
CA ILE A 9 -5.94 -0.93 1.48
C ILE A 9 -7.23 -0.27 1.96
N SER A 10 -7.12 0.93 2.53
CA SER A 10 -8.27 1.71 3.00
C SER A 10 -8.15 3.18 2.59
N PRO A 11 -9.25 3.86 2.27
CA PRO A 11 -9.22 5.28 1.97
C PRO A 11 -8.91 6.10 3.22
N THR A 12 -8.18 7.21 3.06
CA THR A 12 -7.96 8.17 4.14
C THR A 12 -9.10 9.19 4.20
N THR A 13 -9.33 9.75 5.38
CA THR A 13 -10.27 10.87 5.59
C THR A 13 -9.61 12.24 5.40
N SER A 14 -8.42 12.28 4.77
CA SER A 14 -7.71 13.54 4.51
C SER A 14 -8.35 14.31 3.36
N GLU A 15 -8.14 15.63 3.34
CA GLU A 15 -8.60 16.50 2.24
C GLU A 15 -7.99 16.10 0.88
N VAL A 16 -6.84 15.43 0.91
CA VAL A 16 -6.22 14.81 -0.26
C VAL A 16 -6.69 13.37 -0.39
N ALA A 17 -7.12 12.99 -1.58
CA ALA A 17 -7.46 11.61 -1.92
C ALA A 17 -6.21 10.71 -1.80
N ALA A 18 -6.06 10.06 -0.65
CA ALA A 18 -4.98 9.13 -0.37
C ALA A 18 -5.53 7.79 0.17
N TYR A 19 -4.67 6.79 0.17
CA TYR A 19 -4.98 5.47 0.72
C TYR A 19 -3.93 5.11 1.76
N ASN A 20 -4.40 4.55 2.87
CA ASN A 20 -3.55 3.80 3.79
C ASN A 20 -3.36 2.39 3.22
N ILE A 21 -2.13 1.92 3.24
CA ILE A 21 -1.75 0.63 2.69
C ILE A 21 -0.98 -0.12 3.77
N GLU A 22 -1.39 -1.35 4.05
CA GLU A 22 -0.65 -2.28 4.88
C GLU A 22 0.07 -3.31 4.01
N ILE A 23 1.39 -3.41 4.18
CA ILE A 23 2.26 -4.28 3.39
C ILE A 23 2.95 -5.26 4.34
N ALA A 24 2.78 -6.54 4.10
CA ALA A 24 3.57 -7.57 4.75
C ALA A 24 4.84 -7.84 3.93
N LEU A 25 6.00 -7.82 4.57
CA LEU A 25 7.24 -8.27 3.94
C LEU A 25 7.31 -9.80 4.01
N ASN A 26 7.82 -10.43 2.94
CA ASN A 26 7.91 -11.90 2.87
C ASN A 26 9.03 -12.47 3.75
N GLN A 27 9.77 -11.61 4.43
CA GLN A 27 10.92 -11.92 5.28
C GLN A 27 11.11 -10.80 6.31
N ASP A 28 11.81 -11.12 7.39
CA ASP A 28 12.04 -10.29 8.57
C ASP A 28 13.44 -9.64 8.61
N CYS A 29 14.25 -9.90 7.59
CA CYS A 29 15.60 -9.35 7.48
C CYS A 29 15.98 -8.98 6.06
N LEU A 30 17.02 -8.15 5.96
CA LEU A 30 17.71 -7.82 4.73
C LEU A 30 18.92 -8.77 4.55
N PRO A 31 18.97 -9.59 3.48
CA PRO A 31 20.11 -10.43 3.20
C PRO A 31 21.25 -9.57 2.67
N THR A 32 22.41 -9.60 3.34
CA THR A 32 23.63 -8.92 2.91
C THR A 32 24.80 -9.91 2.91
N GLY A 33 25.26 -10.29 1.72
CA GLY A 33 26.32 -11.28 1.58
C GLY A 33 25.99 -12.63 2.26
N LYS A 34 26.60 -12.89 3.42
CA LYS A 34 26.40 -14.11 4.23
C LYS A 34 25.55 -13.87 5.48
N GLU A 35 25.07 -12.65 5.69
CA GLU A 35 24.37 -12.24 6.90
C GLU A 35 22.95 -11.78 6.60
N CYS A 36 22.09 -11.86 7.61
CA CYS A 36 20.68 -11.49 7.58
C CYS A 36 20.48 -10.41 8.65
N ILE A 37 20.35 -9.17 8.22
CA ILE A 37 20.21 -8.00 9.10
C ILE A 37 18.72 -7.78 9.34
N GLY A 38 18.24 -8.08 10.56
CA GLY A 38 16.84 -7.85 10.93
C GLY A 38 16.45 -6.37 10.80
N PHE A 39 15.21 -6.12 10.37
CA PHE A 39 14.66 -4.77 10.30
C PHE A 39 14.52 -4.18 11.70
N ARG A 40 14.85 -2.90 11.84
CA ARG A 40 14.73 -2.18 13.11
C ARG A 40 13.58 -1.18 13.02
N PRO A 41 12.78 -1.03 14.09
CA PRO A 41 11.81 0.04 14.16
C PRO A 41 12.48 1.40 13.92
N GLY A 42 11.91 2.20 13.02
CA GLY A 42 12.46 3.50 12.63
C GLY A 42 13.39 3.47 11.42
N ASP A 43 13.71 2.31 10.86
CA ASP A 43 14.42 2.23 9.58
C ASP A 43 13.59 2.89 8.47
N THR A 44 14.25 3.73 7.67
CA THR A 44 13.63 4.33 6.48
C THR A 44 13.63 3.33 5.33
N ALA A 45 12.44 3.03 4.79
CA ALA A 45 12.28 2.19 3.61
C ALA A 45 11.54 2.95 2.51
N THR A 46 11.90 2.65 1.26
CA THR A 46 11.15 3.11 0.08
C THR A 46 10.41 1.92 -0.50
N ALA A 47 9.10 2.03 -0.65
CA ALA A 47 8.25 1.04 -1.31
C ALA A 47 7.90 1.50 -2.72
N GLU A 48 8.00 0.60 -3.69
CA GLU A 48 7.49 0.82 -5.04
C GLU A 48 6.27 -0.07 -5.25
N VAL A 49 5.13 0.54 -5.58
CA VAL A 49 3.88 -0.18 -5.79
C VAL A 49 3.69 -0.45 -7.28
N ILE A 50 3.73 -1.73 -7.66
CA ILE A 50 3.55 -2.15 -9.05
C ILE A 50 2.07 -2.49 -9.28
N VAL A 51 1.32 -1.55 -9.85
CA VAL A 51 -0.09 -1.79 -10.25
C VAL A 51 -0.15 -2.55 -11.58
N ARG A 52 -0.53 -3.83 -11.53
CA ARG A 52 -0.87 -4.60 -12.74
C ARG A 52 -2.37 -4.48 -12.98
N GLN A 53 -2.76 -3.87 -14.10
CA GLN A 53 -4.17 -3.64 -14.44
C GLN A 53 -4.92 -4.97 -14.61
N ARG A 54 -5.53 -5.47 -13.53
CA ARG A 54 -6.67 -6.37 -13.59
C ARG A 54 -7.89 -5.47 -13.46
N ARG A 55 -8.83 -5.55 -14.41
CA ARG A 55 -10.04 -4.70 -14.51
C ARG A 55 -10.86 -4.54 -13.20
N ILE A 56 -10.56 -5.33 -12.18
CA ILE A 56 -11.21 -5.38 -10.86
C ILE A 56 -10.74 -4.25 -9.93
N ILE A 57 -9.47 -3.82 -9.97
CA ILE A 57 -8.97 -2.79 -9.04
C ILE A 57 -9.68 -1.46 -9.30
N ASP A 58 -9.81 -1.04 -10.56
CA ASP A 58 -10.56 0.17 -10.92
C ASP A 58 -12.03 0.07 -10.47
N PHE A 59 -12.67 -1.11 -10.58
CA PHE A 59 -14.05 -1.30 -10.13
C PHE A 59 -14.24 -1.17 -8.62
N ILE A 60 -13.27 -1.61 -7.82
CA ILE A 60 -13.29 -1.45 -6.35
C ILE A 60 -12.98 0.00 -5.96
N LEU A 61 -12.04 0.65 -6.64
CA LEU A 61 -11.59 2.01 -6.31
C LEU A 61 -12.54 3.11 -6.81
N ASP A 62 -13.25 2.88 -7.91
CA ASP A 62 -14.17 3.85 -8.52
C ASP A 62 -15.30 4.36 -7.61
N PRO A 63 -16.03 3.52 -6.84
CA PRO A 63 -17.06 4.02 -5.93
C PRO A 63 -16.48 4.95 -4.86
N PHE A 64 -15.28 4.70 -4.35
CA PHE A 64 -14.62 5.58 -3.38
C PHE A 64 -14.18 6.92 -3.99
N LYS A 65 -13.62 6.89 -5.21
CA LYS A 65 -13.31 8.13 -5.96
C LYS A 65 -14.56 8.99 -6.16
N LYS A 66 -15.70 8.37 -6.48
CA LYS A 66 -16.98 9.07 -6.66
C LYS A 66 -17.52 9.67 -5.35
N LEU A 67 -17.37 8.97 -4.22
CA LEU A 67 -17.75 9.48 -2.90
C LEU A 67 -16.91 10.69 -2.47
N GLN A 68 -15.61 10.71 -2.78
CA GLN A 68 -14.75 11.87 -2.50
C GLN A 68 -15.09 13.09 -3.38
N GLN A 69 -15.47 12.88 -4.65
CA GLN A 69 -15.82 13.96 -5.57
C GLN A 69 -17.25 14.49 -5.42
N GLY A 70 -18.16 13.66 -4.92
CA GLY A 70 -19.55 14.01 -4.67
C GLY A 70 -19.92 13.62 -3.26
N GLY A 71 -19.54 14.46 -2.28
CA GLY A 71 -20.04 14.33 -0.92
C GLY A 71 -21.54 14.09 -0.95
N LEU A 72 -21.96 13.00 -0.30
CA LEU A 72 -23.33 12.46 -0.19
C LEU A 72 -24.40 13.48 -0.63
N LYS A 73 -24.78 13.45 -1.91
CA LYS A 73 -26.02 14.09 -2.34
C LYS A 73 -27.17 13.18 -1.90
N LEU A 74 -27.70 13.49 -0.72
CA LEU A 74 -29.05 13.11 -0.32
C LEU A 74 -30.07 13.76 -1.27
#